data_AF-A0A1V6T9C6-F1
#
_entry.id   AF-A0A1V6T9C6-F1
#
_cell.length_a   1.000
_cell.length_b   1.000
_cell.length_c   1.000
_cell.angle_alpha   90.00
_cell.angle_beta   90.00
_cell.angle_gamma   90.00
#
_symmetry.space_group_name_H-M   'P 1'
#
loop_
_entity.id
_entity.type
_entity.pdbx_description
1 polymer ?
#
loop_
_entity_poly.entity_id
_entity_poly.type
_entity_poly.pdbx_seq_one_letter_code
_entity_poly.pdbx_strand_id
1 'polypeptide(L)'
;MAKRAVDRESSSNSKYPNNKRIRELVDYANIGWTKLTGAGGGGCAITLFRPDVEDQTTEELERKFTVVGFKTYETVLGADGVRVLWPAIFRNGDGKAGEEIDQEKFKNTDGVQGINELVGVGAQENREGWEFWTRDVSPR
;
A
#
# COMPACT_ATOMS: atom_id res chain seq x y z
N MET A 1 -7.21 10.97 -0.91
CA MET A 1 -5.98 10.16 -1.13
C MET A 1 -5.04 10.31 0.05
N ALA A 2 -4.12 9.36 0.26
CA ALA A 2 -3.11 9.42 1.31
C ALA A 2 -1.72 9.66 0.68
N LYS A 3 -0.88 10.46 1.34
CA LYS A 3 0.54 10.55 0.99
C LYS A 3 1.40 10.08 2.15
N ARG A 4 2.42 9.30 1.83
CA ARG A 4 3.44 8.81 2.75
C ARG A 4 4.71 9.64 2.56
N ALA A 5 5.19 10.27 3.62
CA ALA A 5 6.50 10.91 3.65
C ALA A 5 7.48 10.02 4.41
N VAL A 6 8.71 9.91 3.93
CA VAL A 6 9.78 9.06 4.49
C VAL A 6 11.04 9.88 4.65
N ASP A 7 11.61 9.83 5.84
CA ASP A 7 12.93 10.37 6.13
C ASP A 7 14.01 9.62 5.35
N ARG A 8 14.82 10.37 4.58
CA ARG A 8 15.86 9.78 3.77
C ARG A 8 17.07 9.54 4.68
N GLU A 9 17.40 8.26 4.85
CA GLU A 9 18.57 7.75 5.60
C GLU A 9 18.42 7.79 7.12
N SER A 10 18.10 6.61 7.66
CA SER A 10 18.22 6.24 9.08
C SER A 10 19.70 6.17 9.53
N SER A 11 20.50 7.19 9.22
CA SER A 11 21.84 7.33 9.77
C SER A 11 21.74 8.24 10.99
N SER A 12 22.18 7.71 12.13
CA SER A 12 22.12 8.26 13.48
C SER A 12 22.92 9.55 13.69
N ASN A 13 23.03 10.43 12.69
CA ASN A 13 23.80 11.67 12.80
C ASN A 13 22.94 12.89 12.45
N SER A 14 22.59 13.61 13.52
CA SER A 14 21.85 14.86 13.57
C SER A 14 22.44 15.91 12.61
N LYS A 15 21.70 16.24 11.53
CA LYS A 15 21.58 17.64 11.13
C LYS A 15 20.17 18.08 10.68
N TYR A 16 19.36 17.29 9.95
CA TYR A 16 17.87 17.40 9.72
C TYR A 16 17.41 16.18 8.87
N PRO A 17 16.13 15.73 8.81
CA PRO A 17 14.91 16.16 9.52
C PRO A 17 14.20 15.09 10.41
N ASN A 18 13.72 15.53 11.57
CA ASN A 18 12.96 14.73 12.54
C ASN A 18 11.49 14.57 12.12
N ASN A 19 10.89 13.42 12.39
CA ASN A 19 9.45 13.12 12.30
C ASN A 19 8.51 14.26 12.78
N LYS A 20 8.89 15.04 13.82
CA LYS A 20 8.11 16.22 14.26
C LYS A 20 7.94 17.28 13.16
N ARG A 21 8.96 17.45 12.31
CA ARG A 21 8.95 18.44 11.22
C ARG A 21 7.92 18.11 10.15
N ILE A 22 7.66 16.83 9.89
CA ILE A 22 6.59 16.42 8.97
C ILE A 22 5.25 16.93 9.49
N ARG A 23 5.00 16.72 10.79
CA ARG A 23 3.77 17.16 11.44
C ARG A 23 3.58 18.67 11.37
N GLU A 24 4.62 19.43 11.70
CA GLU A 24 4.57 20.89 11.58
C GLU A 24 4.22 21.36 10.17
N LEU A 25 4.88 20.82 9.14
CA LEU A 25 4.66 21.23 7.75
C LEU A 25 3.23 20.93 7.28
N VAL A 26 2.68 19.77 7.66
CA VAL A 26 1.29 19.40 7.36
C VAL A 26 0.31 20.31 8.10
N ASP A 27 0.54 20.54 9.39
CA ASP A 27 -0.34 21.35 10.25
C ASP A 27 -0.37 22.81 9.74
N TYR A 28 0.77 23.38 9.37
CA TYR A 28 0.86 24.73 8.77
C TYR A 28 0.21 24.82 7.39
N ALA A 29 0.33 23.78 6.56
CA ALA A 29 -0.34 23.74 5.27
C ALA A 29 -1.87 23.54 5.40
N ASN A 30 -2.36 23.20 6.61
CA ASN A 30 -3.76 22.90 6.89
C ASN A 30 -4.37 21.90 5.89
N ILE A 31 -3.56 20.94 5.42
CA ILE A 31 -3.92 20.07 4.30
C ILE A 31 -4.66 18.81 4.75
N GLY A 32 -4.58 18.49 6.04
CA GLY A 32 -5.21 17.30 6.61
C GLY A 32 -4.50 16.80 7.86
N TRP A 33 -4.51 15.49 8.06
CA TRP A 33 -4.05 14.86 9.30
C TRP A 33 -2.86 13.97 9.05
N THR A 34 -1.82 14.11 9.86
CA THR A 34 -0.62 13.28 9.75
C THR A 34 -0.31 12.54 11.03
N LYS A 35 0.16 11.30 10.87
CA LYS A 35 0.59 10.44 11.96
C LYS A 35 1.89 9.76 11.57
N LEU A 36 2.80 9.70 12.55
CA LEU A 36 4.03 8.93 12.44
C LEU A 36 3.72 7.45 12.44
N THR A 37 4.37 6.69 11.56
CA THR A 37 4.14 5.25 11.39
C THR A 37 5.45 4.48 11.55
N GLY A 38 5.41 3.38 12.29
CA GLY A 38 6.59 2.58 12.64
C GLY A 38 7.04 2.77 14.09
N ALA A 39 8.31 2.45 14.38
CA ALA A 39 8.86 2.35 15.74
C ALA A 39 9.07 3.69 16.49
N GLY A 40 8.90 4.84 15.81
CA GLY A 40 8.88 6.16 16.46
C GLY A 40 10.21 6.89 16.63
N GLY A 41 11.36 6.28 16.33
CA GLY A 41 12.70 6.89 16.43
C GLY A 41 13.23 7.59 15.16
N GLY A 42 12.40 7.69 14.13
CA GLY A 42 12.75 8.12 12.76
C GLY A 42 11.86 7.39 11.75
N GLY A 43 11.91 7.73 10.46
CA GLY A 43 11.28 6.93 9.40
C GLY A 43 10.09 7.58 8.69
N CYS A 44 8.92 6.96 8.76
CA CYS A 44 7.77 7.29 7.89
C CYS A 44 6.64 8.01 8.63
N ALA A 45 5.91 8.85 7.90
CA ALA A 45 4.63 9.40 8.31
C ALA A 45 3.61 9.22 7.19
N ILE A 46 2.36 9.04 7.57
CA ILE A 46 1.23 9.00 6.64
C ILE A 46 0.38 10.26 6.89
N THR A 47 0.06 10.95 5.80
CA THR A 47 -0.80 12.13 5.79
C THR A 47 -2.04 11.84 4.97
N LEU A 48 -3.21 12.00 5.59
CA LEU A 48 -4.51 11.94 4.94
C LEU A 48 -4.92 13.36 4.57
N PHE A 49 -5.07 13.63 3.28
CA PHE A 49 -5.52 14.93 2.81
C PHE A 49 -7.03 15.07 2.93
N ARG A 50 -7.48 16.28 3.24
CA ARG A 50 -8.91 16.60 3.18
C ARG A 50 -9.39 16.53 1.72
N PRO A 51 -10.66 16.18 1.47
CA PRO A 51 -11.18 16.06 0.10
C PRO A 51 -11.17 17.38 -0.68
N ASP A 52 -11.17 18.52 0.02
CA ASP A 52 -11.29 19.88 -0.50
C ASP A 52 -9.94 20.59 -0.68
N VAL A 53 -8.82 19.85 -0.60
CA VAL A 53 -7.49 20.42 -0.78
C VAL A 53 -7.23 20.73 -2.25
N GLU A 54 -6.74 21.94 -2.51
CA GLU A 54 -6.28 22.34 -3.85
C GLU A 54 -4.94 21.67 -4.21
N ASP A 55 -4.80 21.26 -5.47
CA ASP A 55 -3.57 20.63 -5.98
C ASP A 55 -2.33 21.49 -5.74
N GLN A 56 -2.46 22.81 -5.87
CA GLN A 56 -1.37 23.76 -5.62
C GLN A 56 -0.84 23.66 -4.17
N THR A 57 -1.73 23.53 -3.20
CA THR A 57 -1.34 23.38 -1.78
C THR A 57 -0.61 22.06 -1.55
N THR A 58 -1.03 21.00 -2.26
CA THR A 58 -0.36 19.69 -2.23
C THR A 58 1.05 19.78 -2.81
N GLU A 59 1.20 20.37 -4.00
CA GLU A 59 2.50 20.53 -4.65
C GLU A 59 3.48 21.38 -3.82
N GLU A 60 3.00 22.46 -3.22
CA GLU A 60 3.82 23.30 -2.33
C GLU A 60 4.34 22.52 -1.12
N LEU A 61 3.48 21.70 -0.51
CA LEU A 61 3.88 20.86 0.61
C LEU A 61 4.90 19.80 0.19
N GLU A 62 4.74 19.18 -0.98
CA GLU A 62 5.72 18.22 -1.53
C GLU A 62 7.08 18.87 -1.82
N ARG A 63 7.10 20.10 -2.33
CA ARG A 63 8.33 20.88 -2.49
C ARG A 63 8.98 21.15 -1.15
N LYS A 64 8.21 21.56 -0.14
CA LYS A 64 8.72 21.76 1.24
C LYS A 64 9.31 20.49 1.82
N PHE A 65 8.66 19.34 1.64
CA PHE A 65 9.19 18.05 2.05
C PHE A 65 10.50 17.71 1.34
N THR A 66 10.56 17.90 0.03
CA THR A 66 11.77 17.67 -0.78
C THR A 66 12.94 18.56 -0.33
N VAL A 67 12.69 19.85 -0.11
CA VAL A 67 13.71 20.81 0.36
C VAL A 67 14.25 20.43 1.74
N VAL A 68 13.39 19.89 2.60
CA VAL A 68 13.79 19.41 3.93
C VAL A 68 14.48 18.04 3.87
N GLY A 69 14.39 17.33 2.75
CA GLY A 69 15.09 16.05 2.50
C GLY A 69 14.21 14.81 2.62
N PHE A 70 12.89 14.97 2.83
CA PHE A 70 11.95 13.85 2.86
C PHE A 70 11.65 13.33 1.44
N LYS A 71 11.43 12.02 1.32
CA LYS A 71 10.86 11.40 0.12
C LYS A 71 9.35 11.23 0.29
N THR A 72 8.58 11.66 -0.69
CA THR A 72 7.12 11.51 -0.69
C THR A 72 6.68 10.42 -1.67
N TYR A 73 5.63 9.70 -1.30
CA TYR A 73 4.97 8.68 -2.10
C TYR A 73 3.47 8.83 -1.95
N GLU A 74 2.74 8.68 -3.03
CA GLU A 74 1.29 8.61 -2.99
C GLU A 74 0.83 7.17 -2.76
N THR A 75 -0.22 6.99 -1.96
CA THR A 75 -0.70 5.65 -1.60
C THR A 75 -2.18 5.64 -1.26
N VAL A 76 -2.74 4.44 -1.23
CA VAL A 76 -4.10 4.16 -0.77
C VAL A 76 -4.00 3.34 0.51
N LEU A 77 -4.74 3.74 1.55
CA LEU A 77 -4.81 2.96 2.79
C LEU A 77 -5.94 1.94 2.71
N GLY A 78 -5.69 0.74 3.25
CA GLY A 78 -6.68 -0.34 3.22
C GLY A 78 -6.82 -0.99 1.85
N ALA A 79 -5.74 -1.00 1.06
CA ALA A 79 -5.65 -1.82 -0.15
C ALA A 79 -5.80 -3.31 0.19
N ASP A 80 -6.06 -4.12 -0.85
CA ASP A 80 -6.35 -5.53 -0.71
C ASP A 80 -5.21 -6.26 0.02
N GLY A 81 -5.60 -7.05 1.03
CA GLY A 81 -4.68 -7.92 1.75
C GLY A 81 -4.64 -9.31 1.14
N VAL A 82 -3.58 -10.05 1.41
CA VAL A 82 -3.49 -11.46 1.01
C VAL A 82 -4.51 -12.28 1.84
N ARG A 83 -5.37 -13.04 1.17
CA ARG A 83 -6.24 -14.04 1.78
C ARG A 83 -6.16 -15.34 0.97
N VAL A 84 -6.20 -16.47 1.67
CA VAL A 84 -6.30 -17.80 1.07
C VAL A 84 -7.73 -18.28 1.30
N LEU A 85 -8.46 -18.58 0.23
CA LEU A 85 -9.68 -19.38 0.33
C LEU A 85 -9.23 -20.83 0.59
N TRP A 86 -9.58 -21.38 1.76
CA TRP A 86 -9.25 -22.77 2.08
C TRP A 86 -10.52 -23.63 2.08
N PRO A 87 -10.55 -24.76 1.33
CA PRO A 87 -9.53 -25.23 0.40
C PRO A 87 -9.52 -24.41 -0.91
N ALA A 88 -8.33 -24.15 -1.45
CA ALA A 88 -8.11 -23.37 -2.68
C ALA A 88 -8.34 -24.27 -3.92
N ILE A 89 -9.60 -24.62 -4.17
CA ILE A 89 -10.00 -25.46 -5.31
C ILE A 89 -10.42 -24.54 -6.46
N PHE A 90 -9.64 -24.50 -7.54
CA PHE A 90 -9.97 -23.75 -8.75
C PHE A 90 -10.77 -24.61 -9.70
N ARG A 91 -12.01 -24.25 -9.98
CA ARG A 91 -12.76 -24.91 -11.04
C ARG A 91 -12.42 -24.25 -12.37
N ASN A 92 -11.90 -25.03 -13.30
CA ASN A 92 -11.86 -24.63 -14.69
C ASN A 92 -13.29 -24.84 -15.24
N GLY A 93 -13.79 -23.90 -16.04
CA GLY A 93 -15.13 -23.98 -16.66
C GLY A 93 -15.34 -25.16 -17.63
N ASP A 94 -14.40 -26.11 -17.68
CA ASP A 94 -14.38 -27.30 -18.53
C ASP A 94 -15.00 -28.54 -17.87
N GLY A 95 -15.55 -28.41 -16.66
CA GLY A 95 -16.27 -29.48 -15.95
C GLY A 95 -15.37 -30.56 -15.34
N LYS A 96 -14.04 -30.36 -15.30
CA LYS A 96 -13.10 -31.25 -14.62
C LYS A 96 -12.98 -30.94 -13.13
N ALA A 97 -12.47 -31.92 -12.36
CA ALA A 97 -12.12 -31.72 -10.96
C ALA A 97 -11.15 -30.54 -10.85
N GLY A 98 -11.50 -29.56 -10.01
CA GLY A 98 -10.76 -28.33 -9.89
C GLY A 98 -9.31 -28.56 -9.44
N GLU A 99 -8.38 -27.74 -9.91
CA GLU A 99 -7.00 -27.80 -9.45
C GLU A 99 -6.93 -27.30 -8.01
N GLU A 100 -6.46 -28.15 -7.09
CA GLU A 100 -6.16 -27.74 -5.72
C GLU A 100 -4.76 -27.13 -5.67
N ILE A 101 -4.65 -25.91 -5.14
CA ILE A 101 -3.37 -25.34 -4.71
C ILE A 101 -3.16 -25.71 -3.25
N ASP A 102 -2.36 -26.75 -3.03
CA ASP A 102 -1.86 -27.09 -1.70
C ASP A 102 -0.61 -26.26 -1.32
N GLN A 103 -0.20 -26.42 -0.06
CA GLN A 103 0.95 -25.69 0.48
C GLN A 103 2.28 -26.07 -0.20
N GLU A 104 2.42 -27.30 -0.70
CA GLU A 104 3.66 -27.77 -1.31
C GLU A 104 3.85 -27.16 -2.70
N LYS A 105 2.79 -27.13 -3.52
CA LYS A 105 2.81 -26.43 -4.81
C LYS A 105 3.22 -24.97 -4.65
N PHE A 106 2.63 -24.27 -3.67
CA PHE A 106 2.97 -22.86 -3.41
C PHE A 106 4.44 -22.69 -3.00
N LYS A 107 4.95 -23.55 -2.10
CA LYS A 107 6.34 -23.49 -1.63
C LYS A 107 7.37 -23.81 -2.72
N ASN A 108 7.02 -24.69 -3.65
CA ASN A 108 7.91 -25.18 -4.71
C ASN A 108 7.84 -24.32 -5.98
N THR A 109 7.09 -23.23 -5.96
CA THR A 109 6.96 -22.35 -7.13
C THR A 109 8.10 -21.34 -7.18
N ASP A 110 8.72 -21.22 -8.35
CA ASP A 110 9.88 -20.37 -8.55
C ASP A 110 9.51 -18.88 -8.64
N GLY A 111 9.80 -18.17 -7.56
CA GLY A 111 9.74 -16.71 -7.52
C GLY A 111 8.34 -16.11 -7.62
N VAL A 112 8.28 -14.78 -7.62
CA VAL A 112 7.02 -14.02 -7.56
C VAL A 112 6.16 -14.23 -8.81
N GLN A 113 6.80 -14.36 -9.97
CA GLN A 113 6.08 -14.56 -11.23
C GLN A 113 5.40 -15.93 -11.28
N GLY A 114 6.09 -17.01 -10.89
CA GLY A 114 5.49 -18.33 -10.83
C GLY A 114 4.33 -18.36 -9.84
N ILE A 115 4.46 -17.69 -8.69
CA ILE A 115 3.39 -17.60 -7.70
C ILE A 115 2.17 -16.89 -8.31
N ASN A 116 2.37 -15.77 -9.00
CA ASN A 116 1.29 -15.03 -9.66
C ASN A 116 0.57 -15.89 -10.71
N GLU A 117 1.29 -16.64 -11.52
CA GLU A 117 0.72 -17.55 -12.52
C GLU A 117 -0.04 -18.72 -11.88
N LEU A 118 0.55 -19.32 -10.84
CA LEU A 118 -0.05 -20.40 -10.06
C LEU A 118 -1.37 -19.93 -9.43
N VAL A 119 -1.39 -18.76 -8.79
CA VAL A 119 -2.57 -18.21 -8.09
C VAL A 119 -3.51 -17.40 -9.00
N GLY A 120 -3.20 -17.30 -10.31
CA GLY A 120 -4.09 -16.68 -11.30
C GLY A 120 -4.14 -15.15 -11.29
N VAL A 121 -3.14 -14.47 -10.72
CA VAL A 121 -3.05 -13.00 -10.73
C VAL A 121 -2.83 -12.51 -12.16
N GLY A 122 -3.83 -11.81 -12.72
CA GLY A 122 -3.80 -11.27 -14.08
C GLY A 122 -4.40 -12.17 -15.17
N ALA A 123 -4.96 -13.33 -14.83
CA ALA A 123 -5.70 -14.17 -15.77
C ALA A 123 -7.15 -13.65 -15.97
N GLN A 124 -7.65 -13.68 -17.21
CA GLN A 124 -9.06 -13.34 -17.51
C GLN A 124 -10.01 -14.39 -16.89
N GLU A 125 -11.00 -13.90 -16.13
CA GLU A 125 -12.34 -14.39 -15.72
C GLU A 125 -12.67 -15.90 -15.54
N ASN A 126 -11.85 -16.85 -15.98
CA ASN A 126 -12.21 -18.28 -16.04
C ASN A 126 -11.64 -19.14 -14.91
N ARG A 127 -11.10 -18.54 -13.84
CA ARG A 127 -10.61 -19.26 -12.65
C ARG A 127 -11.44 -18.90 -11.42
N GLU A 128 -12.58 -19.59 -11.25
CA GLU A 128 -13.42 -19.45 -10.05
C GLU A 128 -12.70 -20.06 -8.84
N GLY A 129 -12.37 -19.25 -7.83
CA GLY A 129 -11.82 -19.73 -6.55
C GLY A 129 -10.84 -18.78 -5.85
N TRP A 130 -10.29 -17.77 -6.53
CA TRP A 130 -9.40 -16.76 -5.95
C TRP A 130 -9.86 -15.36 -6.30
N GLU A 131 -10.18 -14.56 -5.28
CA GLU A 131 -10.66 -13.20 -5.43
C GLU A 131 -9.83 -12.27 -4.52
N PHE A 132 -9.34 -11.17 -5.08
CA PHE A 132 -8.93 -10.03 -4.27
C PHE A 132 -10.20 -9.43 -3.67
N TRP A 133 -10.36 -9.55 -2.36
CA TRP A 133 -11.50 -8.97 -1.68
C TRP A 133 -11.28 -7.48 -1.48
N THR A 134 -11.91 -6.67 -2.33
CA THR A 134 -12.11 -5.25 -2.05
C THR A 134 -13.11 -5.11 -0.90
N ARG A 135 -12.98 -4.10 -0.02
CA ARG A 135 -14.09 -3.73 0.87
C ARG A 135 -15.31 -3.47 0.01
N ASP A 136 -16.44 -4.07 0.38
CA ASP A 136 -17.74 -3.83 -0.24
C ASP A 136 -17.98 -2.32 -0.40
N VAL A 137 -17.94 -1.84 -1.64
CA VAL A 137 -18.19 -0.43 -2.02
C VAL A 137 -19.66 -0.20 -2.35
N SER A 138 -20.56 -1.09 -1.90
CA SER A 138 -22.00 -0.86 -2.00
C SER A 138 -22.35 0.55 -1.49
N PRO A 139 -22.92 1.43 -2.33
CA PRO A 139 -23.38 2.73 -1.88
C PRO A 139 -24.47 2.50 -0.82
N ARG A 140 -24.31 3.11 0.35
CA ARG A 140 -25.39 3.21 1.34
C ARG A 140 -26.39 4.28 0.91
#